data_AF-A0AA88NEG1-F1
#
_entry.id   AF-A0AA88NEG1-F1
#
_cell.length_a   1.000
_cell.length_b   1.000
_cell.length_c   1.000
_cell.angle_alpha   90.00
_cell.angle_beta   90.00
_cell.angle_gamma   90.00
#
_symmetry.space_group_name_H-M   'P 1'
#
loop_
_entity.id
_entity.type
_entity.pdbx_description
1 polymer ?
#
loop_
_entity_poly.entity_id
_entity_poly.type
_entity_poly.pdbx_seq_one_letter_code
_entity_poly.pdbx_strand_id
1 'polypeptide(L)'
;MKELFNLSRELNFSMDEKFMNFSMDEQSDIYSAWSNKENMFFATLYIIVFIISVPCNLLALWVFFHSKSSYSSKVFLLNLAIADMCYVLVLPMRVIYHISNSDWLLGEVSCRLVGFLFFINLYCSMYLITCIGLDRLLAIILPLKYQHLRRSKNGKAVCIVLWALVTCSMLPVLFSPQTVILMSSGRNMTICKQLYLEKVSFKAFVSTAVAVAVPLVSLTVSYILIFLKLRVMTFHHQTAAKSKAVRMILLTVVTFIVAFVPYHVHRLLYIERHRHSKLSDSEIRYLAIGNRLTSALTCLSGIMDPIMYFFLASNYKKILLQLCGRATNKDRQQSTS
;
A
#
# COMPACT_ATOMS: atom_id res chain seq x y z
N MET A 1 -33.66 -20.39 15.80
CA MET A 1 -32.54 -19.40 15.74
C MET A 1 -31.18 -20.05 15.46
N LYS A 2 -30.78 -21.12 16.17
CA LYS A 2 -29.57 -21.92 15.82
C LYS A 2 -29.65 -22.57 14.43
N GLU A 3 -30.81 -23.07 14.03
CA GLU A 3 -31.03 -23.63 12.69
C GLU A 3 -30.95 -22.59 11.57
N LEU A 4 -31.49 -21.38 11.76
CA LEU A 4 -31.32 -20.26 10.80
C LEU A 4 -29.85 -19.82 10.67
N PHE A 5 -29.09 -19.88 11.77
CA PHE A 5 -27.66 -19.58 11.76
C PHE A 5 -26.85 -20.67 11.03
N ASN A 6 -27.20 -21.95 11.24
CA ASN A 6 -26.61 -23.07 10.51
C ASN A 6 -27.01 -23.08 9.03
N LEU A 7 -28.27 -22.80 8.70
CA LEU A 7 -28.75 -22.70 7.32
C LEU A 7 -28.07 -21.54 6.59
N SER A 8 -27.90 -20.38 7.24
CA SER A 8 -27.13 -19.26 6.65
C SER A 8 -25.64 -19.58 6.52
N ARG A 9 -25.07 -20.36 7.43
CA ARG A 9 -23.67 -20.80 7.36
C ARG A 9 -23.47 -21.86 6.27
N GLU A 10 -24.40 -22.79 6.09
CA GLU A 10 -24.39 -23.81 5.04
C GLU A 10 -24.72 -23.24 3.66
N LEU A 11 -25.63 -22.25 3.56
CA LEU A 11 -25.85 -21.49 2.33
C LEU A 11 -24.64 -20.63 1.96
N ASN A 12 -23.99 -19.99 2.94
CA ASN A 12 -22.75 -19.24 2.70
C ASN A 12 -21.58 -20.18 2.35
N PHE A 13 -21.49 -21.35 2.97
CA PHE A 13 -20.46 -22.34 2.69
C PHE A 13 -20.66 -22.98 1.31
N SER A 14 -21.87 -23.41 0.97
CA SER A 14 -22.18 -23.97 -0.36
C SER A 14 -22.12 -22.94 -1.48
N MET A 15 -22.40 -21.66 -1.19
CA MET A 15 -22.19 -20.57 -2.16
C MET A 15 -20.70 -20.26 -2.35
N ASP A 16 -19.89 -20.21 -1.28
CA ASP A 16 -18.42 -20.10 -1.38
C ASP A 16 -17.81 -21.32 -2.12
N GLU A 17 -18.38 -22.53 -1.95
CA GLU A 17 -17.92 -23.77 -2.57
C GLU A 17 -18.33 -23.87 -4.06
N LYS A 18 -19.55 -23.47 -4.43
CA LYS A 18 -19.98 -23.36 -5.85
C LYS A 18 -19.20 -22.31 -6.63
N PHE A 19 -18.75 -21.24 -5.96
CA PHE A 19 -17.91 -20.20 -6.55
C PHE A 19 -16.45 -20.64 -6.78
N MET A 20 -15.97 -21.64 -6.01
CA MET A 20 -14.61 -22.17 -6.13
C MET A 20 -14.51 -23.41 -7.04
N ASN A 21 -15.61 -24.13 -7.27
CA ASN A 21 -15.60 -25.40 -8.01
C ASN A 21 -15.83 -25.30 -9.53
N PHE A 22 -16.19 -24.14 -10.08
CA PHE A 22 -16.26 -23.97 -11.53
C PHE A 22 -14.85 -23.61 -12.05
N SER A 23 -14.10 -24.66 -12.43
CA SER A 23 -12.86 -24.70 -13.23
C SER A 23 -11.56 -24.16 -12.60
N MET A 24 -11.17 -24.67 -11.42
CA MET A 24 -9.85 -24.39 -10.82
C MET A 24 -8.68 -24.89 -11.69
N ASP A 25 -8.87 -25.99 -12.44
CA ASP A 25 -7.87 -26.57 -13.36
C ASP A 25 -7.73 -25.77 -14.69
N GLU A 26 -8.83 -25.22 -15.21
CA GLU A 26 -8.85 -24.45 -16.46
C GLU A 26 -8.36 -22.99 -16.25
N GLN A 27 -8.72 -22.38 -15.11
CA GLN A 27 -8.10 -21.12 -14.67
C GLN A 27 -6.60 -21.31 -14.44
N SER A 28 -6.23 -22.44 -13.86
CA SER A 28 -4.85 -22.81 -13.53
C SER A 28 -3.89 -22.71 -14.70
N ASP A 29 -4.26 -23.24 -15.87
CA ASP A 29 -3.41 -23.19 -17.06
C ASP A 29 -3.26 -21.76 -17.61
N ILE A 30 -4.27 -20.92 -17.45
CA ILE A 30 -4.19 -19.50 -17.83
C ILE A 30 -3.28 -18.73 -16.86
N TYR A 31 -3.33 -19.06 -15.56
CA TYR A 31 -2.45 -18.52 -14.52
C TYR A 31 -1.05 -19.15 -14.51
N SER A 32 -0.74 -20.13 -15.36
CA SER A 32 0.60 -20.71 -15.53
C SER A 32 1.23 -20.35 -16.88
N ALA A 33 0.42 -20.10 -17.92
CA ALA A 33 0.82 -19.74 -19.27
C ALA A 33 1.30 -18.27 -19.41
N TRP A 34 2.15 -17.81 -18.49
CA TRP A 34 2.74 -16.47 -18.57
C TRP A 34 3.93 -16.44 -19.50
N SER A 35 4.03 -15.36 -20.27
CA SER A 35 5.19 -15.16 -21.11
C SER A 35 6.42 -14.84 -20.27
N ASN A 36 7.59 -15.33 -20.70
CA ASN A 36 8.88 -14.98 -20.10
C ASN A 36 9.09 -13.45 -20.04
N LYS A 37 8.52 -12.71 -21.00
CA LYS A 37 8.58 -11.24 -21.04
C LYS A 37 7.82 -10.59 -19.89
N GLU A 38 6.61 -11.05 -19.59
CA GLU A 38 5.80 -10.54 -18.45
C GLU A 38 6.51 -10.81 -17.12
N ASN A 39 7.02 -12.03 -16.93
CA ASN A 39 7.78 -12.39 -15.73
C ASN A 39 9.04 -11.53 -15.56
N MET A 40 9.82 -11.34 -16.63
CA MET A 40 11.03 -10.51 -16.60
C MET A 40 10.70 -9.04 -16.28
N PHE A 41 9.58 -8.52 -16.80
CA PHE A 41 9.13 -7.17 -16.52
C PHE A 41 8.82 -6.97 -15.03
N PHE A 42 8.00 -7.84 -14.44
CA PHE A 42 7.64 -7.74 -13.02
C PHE A 42 8.84 -7.98 -12.09
N ALA A 43 9.70 -8.96 -12.40
CA ALA A 43 10.95 -9.18 -11.66
C ALA A 43 11.81 -7.92 -11.65
N THR A 44 12.03 -7.31 -12.82
CA THR A 44 12.82 -6.08 -12.98
C THR A 44 12.22 -4.93 -12.17
N LEU A 45 10.89 -4.74 -12.25
CA LEU A 45 10.19 -3.70 -11.50
C LEU A 45 10.38 -3.88 -9.99
N TYR A 46 10.18 -5.09 -9.47
CA TYR A 46 10.35 -5.35 -8.03
C TYR A 46 11.80 -5.19 -7.57
N ILE A 47 12.80 -5.54 -8.40
CA ILE A 47 14.22 -5.27 -8.12
C ILE A 47 14.47 -3.77 -8.02
N ILE A 48 13.98 -2.96 -8.97
CA ILE A 48 14.13 -1.50 -8.94
C ILE A 48 13.48 -0.92 -7.67
N VAL A 49 12.26 -1.36 -7.34
CA VAL A 49 11.57 -0.93 -6.11
C VAL A 49 12.41 -1.29 -4.89
N PHE A 50 12.95 -2.49 -4.81
CA PHE A 50 13.79 -2.92 -3.69
C PHE A 50 15.04 -2.05 -3.52
N ILE A 51 15.82 -1.88 -4.59
CA ILE A 51 17.09 -1.14 -4.58
C ILE A 51 16.87 0.34 -4.19
N ILE A 52 15.76 0.95 -4.60
CA ILE A 52 15.46 2.36 -4.29
C ILE A 52 14.81 2.49 -2.90
N SER A 53 13.81 1.65 -2.60
CA SER A 53 12.97 1.84 -1.41
C SER A 53 13.71 1.49 -0.12
N VAL A 54 14.56 0.47 -0.11
CA VAL A 54 15.32 0.07 1.10
C VAL A 54 16.21 1.21 1.62
N PRO A 55 17.16 1.77 0.84
CA PRO A 55 18.06 2.80 1.36
C PRO A 55 17.30 4.07 1.75
N CYS A 56 16.29 4.48 0.98
CA CYS A 56 15.53 5.68 1.28
C CYS A 56 14.68 5.53 2.56
N ASN A 57 13.99 4.41 2.74
CA ASN A 57 13.19 4.19 3.95
C ASN A 57 14.07 3.91 5.17
N LEU A 58 15.21 3.25 5.01
CA LEU A 58 16.19 3.07 6.08
C LEU A 58 16.74 4.42 6.57
N LEU A 59 17.11 5.31 5.65
CA LEU A 59 17.51 6.68 5.98
C LEU A 59 16.38 7.43 6.70
N ALA A 60 15.14 7.28 6.22
CA ALA A 60 13.98 7.92 6.83
C ALA A 60 13.77 7.46 8.27
N LEU A 61 13.82 6.14 8.52
CA LEU A 61 13.78 5.58 9.87
C LEU A 61 14.86 6.20 10.75
N TRP A 62 16.12 6.19 10.29
CA TRP A 62 17.23 6.77 11.06
C TRP A 62 16.97 8.23 11.44
N VAL A 63 16.52 9.05 10.48
CA VAL A 63 16.21 10.47 10.72
C VAL A 63 15.03 10.66 11.69
N PHE A 64 13.96 9.88 11.55
CA PHE A 64 12.76 10.06 12.37
C PHE A 64 12.91 9.50 13.79
N PHE A 65 13.75 8.46 13.96
CA PHE A 65 14.15 7.97 15.28
C PHE A 65 14.95 9.02 16.06
N HIS A 66 15.91 9.68 15.40
CA HIS A 66 16.75 10.71 16.04
C HIS A 66 16.09 12.09 16.13
N SER A 67 14.92 12.29 15.51
CA SER A 67 14.20 13.56 15.55
C SER A 67 13.45 13.77 16.87
N LYS A 68 13.77 14.86 17.58
CA LYS A 68 13.11 15.31 18.82
C LYS A 68 11.73 15.94 18.61
N SER A 69 11.20 15.96 17.38
CA SER A 69 9.89 16.55 17.08
C SER A 69 8.76 15.82 17.81
N SER A 70 7.92 16.59 18.49
CA SER A 70 6.78 16.10 19.29
C SER A 70 5.44 16.17 18.53
N TYR A 71 5.48 16.26 17.19
CA TYR A 71 4.30 16.33 16.34
C TYR A 71 3.85 14.94 15.84
N SER A 72 2.53 14.74 15.72
CA SER A 72 1.89 13.54 15.15
C SER A 72 2.40 13.20 13.75
N SER A 73 2.66 14.21 12.90
CA SER A 73 3.20 13.96 11.55
C SER A 73 4.50 13.17 11.56
N LYS A 74 5.37 13.35 12.56
CA LYS A 74 6.60 12.55 12.68
C LYS A 74 6.27 11.08 12.93
N VAL A 75 5.29 10.83 13.80
CA VAL A 75 4.86 9.47 14.16
C VAL A 75 4.26 8.75 12.95
N PHE A 76 3.43 9.44 12.16
CA PHE A 76 2.87 8.87 10.93
C PHE A 76 3.96 8.53 9.91
N LEU A 77 4.92 9.43 9.68
CA LEU A 77 6.03 9.17 8.75
C LEU A 77 6.95 8.05 9.21
N LEU A 78 7.22 7.94 10.52
CA LEU A 78 7.98 6.83 11.07
C LEU A 78 7.27 5.50 10.83
N ASN A 79 5.96 5.43 11.11
CA ASN A 79 5.18 4.21 10.90
C ASN A 79 5.03 3.86 9.41
N LEU A 80 5.00 4.86 8.53
CA LEU A 80 4.95 4.66 7.08
C LEU A 80 6.24 3.95 6.62
N ALA A 81 7.40 4.50 7.00
CA ALA A 81 8.69 3.88 6.71
C ALA A 81 8.84 2.47 7.32
N ILE A 82 8.26 2.21 8.50
CA ILE A 82 8.22 0.85 9.08
C ILE A 82 7.38 -0.08 8.20
N ALA A 83 6.17 0.33 7.82
CA ALA A 83 5.28 -0.47 6.98
C ALA A 83 5.90 -0.78 5.61
N ASP A 84 6.58 0.20 5.00
CA ASP A 84 7.30 0.01 3.74
C ASP A 84 8.48 -0.94 3.89
N MET A 85 9.30 -0.78 4.92
CA MET A 85 10.43 -1.68 5.17
C MET A 85 9.96 -3.12 5.39
N CYS A 86 8.89 -3.34 6.15
CA CYS A 86 8.34 -4.68 6.37
C CYS A 86 8.02 -5.42 5.06
N TYR A 87 7.43 -4.74 4.09
CA TYR A 87 7.05 -5.36 2.81
C TYR A 87 8.19 -5.37 1.79
N VAL A 88 8.96 -4.28 1.68
CA VAL A 88 10.08 -4.19 0.73
C VAL A 88 11.11 -5.28 1.01
N LEU A 89 11.38 -5.62 2.27
CA LEU A 89 12.33 -6.69 2.62
C LEU A 89 11.90 -8.09 2.12
N VAL A 90 10.61 -8.32 1.87
CA VAL A 90 10.10 -9.58 1.32
C VAL A 90 9.84 -9.55 -0.19
N LEU A 91 10.02 -8.39 -0.85
CA LEU A 91 9.94 -8.29 -2.31
C LEU A 91 10.89 -9.25 -3.07
N PRO A 92 12.11 -9.56 -2.60
CA PRO A 92 12.96 -10.55 -3.27
C PRO A 92 12.28 -11.91 -3.46
N MET A 93 11.36 -12.30 -2.57
CA MET A 93 10.59 -13.54 -2.73
C MET A 93 9.65 -13.48 -3.94
N ARG A 94 9.04 -12.31 -4.23
CA ARG A 94 8.26 -12.09 -5.46
C ARG A 94 9.14 -12.09 -6.70
N VAL A 95 10.36 -11.57 -6.61
CA VAL A 95 11.35 -11.62 -7.70
C VAL A 95 11.67 -13.07 -8.04
N ILE A 96 11.97 -13.90 -7.03
CA ILE A 96 12.23 -15.34 -7.21
C ILE A 96 11.04 -16.01 -7.90
N TYR A 97 9.81 -15.76 -7.45
CA TYR A 97 8.60 -16.29 -8.11
C TYR A 97 8.54 -15.97 -9.61
N HIS A 98 8.82 -14.72 -10.00
CA HIS A 98 8.79 -14.35 -11.41
C HIS A 98 9.94 -14.96 -12.22
N ILE A 99 11.16 -15.03 -11.66
CA ILE A 99 12.32 -15.64 -12.33
C ILE A 99 12.14 -17.16 -12.45
N SER A 100 11.45 -17.79 -11.50
CA SER A 100 11.07 -19.20 -11.52
C SER A 100 9.81 -19.46 -12.37
N ASN A 101 9.54 -18.63 -13.37
CA ASN A 101 8.40 -18.78 -14.30
C ASN A 101 7.04 -18.90 -13.61
N SER A 102 6.78 -18.08 -12.58
CA SER A 102 5.56 -18.13 -11.78
C SER A 102 5.37 -19.42 -10.96
N ASP A 103 6.46 -20.16 -10.69
CA ASP A 103 6.49 -21.27 -9.75
C ASP A 103 6.98 -20.82 -8.36
N TRP A 104 6.21 -21.14 -7.31
CA TRP A 104 6.48 -20.77 -5.94
C TRP A 104 7.28 -21.85 -5.22
N LEU A 105 8.61 -21.70 -5.23
CA LEU A 105 9.55 -22.67 -4.67
C LEU A 105 9.88 -22.47 -3.17
N LEU A 106 9.44 -21.35 -2.58
CA LEU A 106 9.84 -20.93 -1.22
C LEU A 106 8.98 -21.54 -0.11
N GLY A 107 8.08 -22.46 -0.46
CA GLY A 107 7.19 -23.14 0.47
C GLY A 107 6.03 -22.27 0.98
N GLU A 108 5.10 -22.95 1.62
CA GLU A 108 3.81 -22.38 2.04
C GLU A 108 3.94 -21.23 3.05
N VAL A 109 4.85 -21.34 4.02
CA VAL A 109 5.06 -20.31 5.05
C VAL A 109 5.46 -18.98 4.42
N SER A 110 6.38 -19.01 3.44
CA SER A 110 6.83 -17.82 2.72
C SER A 110 5.70 -17.19 1.90
N CYS A 111 4.82 -18.00 1.29
CA CYS A 111 3.67 -17.49 0.54
C CYS A 111 2.70 -16.73 1.47
N ARG A 112 2.38 -17.31 2.63
CA ARG A 112 1.55 -16.67 3.66
C ARG A 112 2.16 -15.36 4.15
N LEU A 113 3.47 -15.36 4.41
CA LEU A 113 4.19 -14.18 4.89
C LEU A 113 4.18 -13.03 3.88
N VAL A 114 4.51 -13.31 2.61
CA VAL A 114 4.52 -12.30 1.54
C VAL A 114 3.13 -11.73 1.32
N GLY A 115 2.11 -12.59 1.29
CA GLY A 115 0.73 -12.18 1.19
C GLY A 115 0.29 -11.29 2.35
N PHE A 116 0.57 -11.72 3.58
CA PHE A 116 0.26 -10.96 4.79
C PHE A 116 0.92 -9.58 4.77
N LEU A 117 2.24 -9.51 4.55
CA LEU A 117 2.99 -8.26 4.56
C LEU A 117 2.59 -7.31 3.42
N PHE A 118 2.20 -7.84 2.25
CA PHE A 118 1.62 -7.03 1.18
C PHE A 118 0.38 -6.27 1.65
N PHE A 119 -0.59 -6.96 2.26
CA PHE A 119 -1.81 -6.32 2.72
C PHE A 119 -1.59 -5.40 3.93
N ILE A 120 -0.70 -5.78 4.85
CA ILE A 120 -0.28 -4.90 5.94
C ILE A 120 0.25 -3.59 5.37
N ASN A 121 1.21 -3.64 4.44
CA ASN A 121 1.77 -2.44 3.82
C ASN A 121 0.72 -1.65 3.05
N LEU A 122 -0.08 -2.30 2.20
CA LEU A 122 -1.12 -1.67 1.41
C LEU A 122 -2.06 -0.81 2.27
N TYR A 123 -2.63 -1.41 3.32
CA TYR A 123 -3.60 -0.71 4.16
C TYR A 123 -2.93 0.27 5.12
N CYS A 124 -1.85 -0.12 5.81
CA CYS A 124 -1.14 0.78 6.71
C CYS A 124 -0.65 2.03 5.97
N SER A 125 0.02 1.89 4.82
CA SER A 125 0.53 3.03 4.06
C SER A 125 -0.61 3.93 3.56
N MET A 126 -1.70 3.35 3.03
CA MET A 126 -2.88 4.12 2.60
C MET A 126 -3.50 4.96 3.74
N TYR A 127 -3.71 4.37 4.91
CA TYR A 127 -4.29 5.07 6.06
C TYR A 127 -3.31 6.07 6.69
N LEU A 128 -2.01 5.78 6.72
CA LEU A 128 -0.99 6.70 7.23
C LEU A 128 -0.83 7.92 6.31
N ILE A 129 -0.84 7.74 5.00
CA ILE A 129 -0.89 8.82 4.00
C ILE A 129 -2.13 9.69 4.20
N THR A 130 -3.28 9.08 4.49
CA THR A 130 -4.51 9.81 4.84
C THR A 130 -4.34 10.62 6.14
N CYS A 131 -3.77 10.03 7.18
CA CYS A 131 -3.48 10.71 8.44
C CYS A 131 -2.50 11.87 8.26
N ILE A 132 -1.51 11.73 7.38
CA ILE A 132 -0.59 12.80 7.00
C ILE A 132 -1.36 13.93 6.31
N GLY A 133 -2.25 13.61 5.37
CA GLY A 133 -3.13 14.59 4.72
C GLY A 133 -4.01 15.37 5.71
N LEU A 134 -4.62 14.67 6.68
CA LEU A 134 -5.42 15.27 7.75
C LEU A 134 -4.58 16.12 8.71
N ASP A 135 -3.37 15.70 9.09
CA ASP A 135 -2.45 16.53 9.89
C ASP A 135 -2.14 17.86 9.18
N ARG A 136 -1.98 17.81 7.85
CA ARG A 136 -1.75 19.02 7.03
C ARG A 136 -2.97 19.91 6.96
N LEU A 137 -4.16 19.35 6.82
CA LEU A 137 -5.41 20.09 6.91
C LEU A 137 -5.49 20.88 8.22
N LEU A 138 -5.28 20.20 9.35
CA LEU A 138 -5.33 20.81 10.68
C LEU A 138 -4.27 21.91 10.85
N ALA A 139 -3.07 21.70 10.30
CA ALA A 139 -1.98 22.67 10.35
C ALA A 139 -2.29 23.96 9.56
N ILE A 140 -3.01 23.87 8.45
CA ILE A 140 -3.29 25.00 7.54
C ILE A 140 -4.56 25.76 7.96
N ILE A 141 -5.62 25.05 8.33
CA ILE A 141 -6.92 25.69 8.58
C ILE A 141 -6.94 26.38 9.95
N LEU A 142 -6.45 25.73 11.01
CA LEU A 142 -6.62 26.19 12.39
C LEU A 142 -5.38 25.84 13.26
N PRO A 143 -4.23 26.52 13.03
CA PRO A 143 -2.94 26.16 13.64
C PRO A 143 -2.92 26.21 15.17
N LEU A 144 -3.71 27.08 15.80
CA LEU A 144 -3.75 27.26 17.26
C LEU A 144 -4.83 26.40 17.94
N LYS A 145 -6.02 26.24 17.32
CA LYS A 145 -7.16 25.53 17.93
C LYS A 145 -6.94 24.02 18.03
N TYR A 146 -6.26 23.41 17.06
CA TYR A 146 -6.07 21.96 16.97
C TYR A 146 -4.63 21.49 17.21
N GLN A 147 -3.77 22.35 17.78
CA GLN A 147 -2.38 21.98 18.10
C GLN A 147 -2.31 20.80 19.08
N HIS A 148 -3.27 20.68 20.00
CA HIS A 148 -3.35 19.56 20.93
C HIS A 148 -3.63 18.22 20.24
N LEU A 149 -4.44 18.21 19.16
CA LEU A 149 -4.71 17.00 18.36
C LEU A 149 -3.44 16.51 17.64
N ARG A 150 -2.57 17.45 17.25
CA ARG A 150 -1.34 17.19 16.50
C ARG A 150 -0.14 16.80 17.37
N ARG A 151 -0.37 16.40 18.62
CA ARG A 151 0.67 15.92 19.54
C ARG A 151 1.05 14.48 19.21
N SER A 152 2.33 14.15 19.41
CA SER A 152 2.86 12.80 19.18
C SER A 152 2.12 11.71 19.95
N LYS A 153 1.61 12.00 21.16
CA LYS A 153 0.80 11.06 21.96
C LYS A 153 -0.44 10.58 21.19
N ASN A 154 -1.17 11.49 20.56
CA ASN A 154 -2.36 11.17 19.78
C ASN A 154 -1.97 10.44 18.49
N GLY A 155 -0.90 10.88 17.81
CA GLY A 155 -0.37 10.18 16.64
C GLY A 155 0.01 8.72 16.96
N LYS A 156 0.63 8.46 18.12
CA LYS A 156 0.95 7.10 18.59
C LYS A 156 -0.30 6.27 18.83
N ALA A 157 -1.31 6.84 19.50
CA ALA A 157 -2.58 6.16 19.73
C ALA A 157 -3.26 5.77 18.40
N VAL A 158 -3.32 6.69 17.44
CA VAL A 158 -3.85 6.44 16.09
C VAL A 158 -3.08 5.33 15.38
N CYS A 159 -1.74 5.36 15.41
CA CYS A 159 -0.93 4.30 14.81
C CYS A 159 -1.16 2.94 15.48
N ILE A 160 -1.23 2.87 16.81
CA ILE A 160 -1.47 1.61 17.53
C ILE A 160 -2.82 1.01 17.12
N VAL A 161 -3.88 1.82 17.10
CA VAL A 161 -5.22 1.38 16.68
C VAL A 161 -5.19 0.92 15.22
N LEU A 162 -4.54 1.69 14.35
CA LEU A 162 -4.43 1.35 12.93
C LEU A 162 -3.70 0.01 12.72
N TRP A 163 -2.53 -0.17 13.33
CA TRP A 163 -1.76 -1.41 13.24
C TRP A 163 -2.55 -2.60 13.76
N ALA A 164 -3.23 -2.46 14.90
CA ALA A 164 -4.07 -3.51 15.45
C ALA A 164 -5.21 -3.87 14.50
N LEU A 165 -5.95 -2.88 13.99
CA LEU A 165 -7.08 -3.09 13.09
C LEU A 165 -6.65 -3.78 11.79
N VAL A 166 -5.60 -3.28 11.14
CA VAL A 166 -5.09 -3.84 9.88
C VAL A 166 -4.53 -5.25 10.11
N THR A 167 -3.73 -5.44 11.16
CA THR A 167 -3.15 -6.76 11.49
C THR A 167 -4.23 -7.78 11.75
N CYS A 168 -5.18 -7.50 12.66
CA CYS A 168 -6.29 -8.39 12.96
C CYS A 168 -7.11 -8.75 11.72
N SER A 169 -7.34 -7.79 10.83
CA SER A 169 -8.08 -8.00 9.59
C SER A 169 -7.33 -8.91 8.61
N MET A 170 -5.99 -8.91 8.64
CA MET A 170 -5.14 -9.70 7.73
C MET A 170 -4.67 -11.03 8.32
N LEU A 171 -4.88 -11.29 9.63
CA LEU A 171 -4.53 -12.57 10.26
C LEU A 171 -5.03 -13.81 9.51
N PRO A 172 -6.27 -13.85 8.93
CA PRO A 172 -6.72 -15.04 8.21
C PRO A 172 -5.81 -15.44 7.05
N VAL A 173 -5.12 -14.48 6.40
CA VAL A 173 -4.15 -14.74 5.33
C VAL A 173 -2.96 -15.53 5.85
N LEU A 174 -2.52 -15.24 7.08
CA LEU A 174 -1.36 -15.87 7.71
C LEU A 174 -1.62 -17.30 8.19
N PHE A 175 -2.89 -17.65 8.48
CA PHE A 175 -3.26 -18.96 9.02
C PHE A 175 -3.99 -19.88 8.03
N SER A 176 -4.50 -19.35 6.92
CA SER A 176 -5.16 -20.17 5.90
C SER A 176 -4.16 -20.68 4.86
N PRO A 177 -4.40 -21.87 4.24
CA PRO A 177 -3.57 -22.35 3.16
C PRO A 177 -3.55 -21.40 1.94
N GLN A 178 -2.37 -21.03 1.48
CA GLN A 178 -2.16 -20.06 0.40
C GLN A 178 -1.46 -20.64 -0.84
N THR A 179 -0.91 -21.85 -0.80
CA THR A 179 -0.41 -22.53 -2.00
C THR A 179 -1.46 -23.41 -2.67
N VAL A 180 -1.37 -23.51 -4.00
CA VAL A 180 -2.08 -24.52 -4.82
C VAL A 180 -1.05 -25.19 -5.70
N ILE A 181 -1.12 -26.51 -5.83
CA ILE A 181 -0.33 -27.26 -6.79
C ILE A 181 -1.20 -27.51 -8.02
N LEU A 182 -0.67 -27.17 -9.18
CA LEU A 182 -1.35 -27.25 -10.47
C LEU A 182 -0.51 -28.06 -11.43
N MET A 183 -1.16 -28.81 -12.32
CA MET A 183 -0.47 -29.56 -13.36
C MET A 183 -0.49 -28.71 -14.64
N SER A 184 0.67 -28.25 -15.09
CA SER A 184 0.76 -27.48 -16.34
C SER A 184 1.88 -28.01 -17.22
N SER A 185 1.57 -28.29 -18.48
CA SER A 185 2.50 -28.89 -19.46
C SER A 185 3.22 -30.16 -18.93
N GLY A 186 2.52 -31.00 -18.16
CA GLY A 186 3.05 -32.24 -17.61
C GLY A 186 4.00 -32.08 -16.40
N ARG A 187 4.07 -30.89 -15.78
CA ARG A 187 4.83 -30.63 -14.54
C ARG A 187 3.92 -30.08 -13.44
N ASN A 188 4.23 -30.45 -12.20
CA ASN A 188 3.59 -29.85 -11.03
C ASN A 188 4.21 -28.48 -10.77
N MET A 189 3.38 -27.44 -10.75
CA MET A 189 3.75 -26.06 -10.48
C MET A 189 3.00 -25.56 -9.25
N THR A 190 3.67 -24.87 -8.35
CA THR A 190 3.06 -24.33 -7.14
C THR A 190 2.74 -22.85 -7.33
N ILE A 191 1.49 -22.44 -7.15
CA ILE A 191 1.08 -21.03 -7.18
C ILE A 191 0.77 -20.54 -5.78
N CYS A 192 1.25 -19.35 -5.44
CA CYS A 192 0.85 -18.62 -4.24
C CYS A 192 -0.43 -17.83 -4.52
N LYS A 193 -1.56 -18.24 -3.92
CA LYS A 193 -2.89 -17.61 -4.07
C LYS A 193 -2.84 -16.12 -3.80
N GLN A 194 -2.24 -15.72 -2.68
CA GLN A 194 -2.24 -14.34 -2.23
C GLN A 194 -1.39 -13.39 -3.12
N LEU A 195 -0.66 -13.93 -4.10
CA LEU A 195 -0.04 -13.10 -5.12
C LEU A 195 -1.10 -12.59 -6.11
N TYR A 196 -1.97 -13.45 -6.66
CA TYR A 196 -2.85 -13.08 -7.79
C TYR A 196 -4.27 -13.70 -7.82
N LEU A 197 -4.60 -14.66 -6.93
CA LEU A 197 -5.89 -15.34 -6.81
C LEU A 197 -6.59 -14.89 -5.53
N GLU A 198 -7.29 -13.77 -5.63
CA GLU A 198 -7.86 -13.12 -4.48
C GLU A 198 -9.26 -13.66 -4.13
N LYS A 199 -9.58 -13.77 -2.83
CA LYS A 199 -10.90 -14.26 -2.41
C LYS A 199 -12.03 -13.38 -2.97
N VAL A 200 -12.97 -14.03 -3.67
CA VAL A 200 -14.23 -13.46 -4.15
C VAL A 200 -15.32 -13.77 -3.14
N SER A 201 -15.95 -12.74 -2.58
CA SER A 201 -17.19 -12.88 -1.80
C SER A 201 -17.86 -11.51 -1.64
N PHE A 202 -19.16 -11.49 -1.36
CA PHE A 202 -19.87 -10.25 -1.06
C PHE A 202 -19.26 -9.52 0.16
N LYS A 203 -18.83 -10.27 1.17
CA LYS A 203 -18.13 -9.71 2.34
C LYS A 203 -16.81 -9.05 1.95
N ALA A 204 -16.04 -9.67 1.05
CA ALA A 204 -14.81 -9.07 0.53
C ALA A 204 -15.09 -7.78 -0.25
N PHE A 205 -16.14 -7.75 -1.06
CA PHE A 205 -16.57 -6.54 -1.78
C PHE A 205 -16.85 -5.38 -0.83
N VAL A 206 -17.74 -5.59 0.14
CA VAL A 206 -18.12 -4.57 1.12
C VAL A 206 -16.91 -4.12 1.94
N SER A 207 -16.08 -5.07 2.39
CA SER A 207 -14.87 -4.76 3.15
C SER A 207 -13.89 -3.90 2.35
N THR A 208 -13.62 -4.25 1.09
CA THR A 208 -12.74 -3.47 0.21
C THR A 208 -13.33 -2.08 -0.06
N ALA A 209 -14.63 -2.00 -0.36
CA ALA A 209 -15.31 -0.74 -0.63
C ALA A 209 -15.25 0.22 0.56
N VAL A 210 -15.53 -0.28 1.78
CA VAL A 210 -15.44 0.53 3.00
C VAL A 210 -13.99 0.94 3.27
N ALA A 211 -13.04 0.02 3.09
CA ALA A 211 -11.63 0.28 3.34
C ALA A 211 -11.05 1.36 2.41
N VAL A 212 -11.50 1.45 1.16
CA VAL A 212 -11.05 2.50 0.22
C VAL A 212 -11.85 3.80 0.35
N ALA A 213 -13.15 3.72 0.69
CA ALA A 213 -14.02 4.89 0.80
C ALA A 213 -13.57 5.84 1.90
N VAL A 214 -13.16 5.33 3.06
CA VAL A 214 -12.75 6.17 4.20
C VAL A 214 -11.53 7.05 3.86
N PRO A 215 -10.41 6.50 3.36
CA PRO A 215 -9.27 7.28 2.85
C PRO A 215 -9.64 8.24 1.72
N LEU A 216 -10.38 7.76 0.72
CA LEU A 216 -10.70 8.55 -0.47
C LEU A 216 -11.54 9.78 -0.13
N VAL A 217 -12.60 9.62 0.68
CA VAL A 217 -13.46 10.72 1.12
C VAL A 217 -12.66 11.67 2.02
N SER A 218 -11.92 11.13 2.98
CA SER A 218 -11.11 11.94 3.91
C SER A 218 -10.10 12.81 3.18
N LEU A 219 -9.35 12.26 2.22
CA LEU A 219 -8.38 13.00 1.42
C LEU A 219 -9.06 14.02 0.51
N THR A 220 -10.12 13.62 -0.20
CA THR A 220 -10.86 14.54 -1.09
C THR A 220 -11.39 15.75 -0.34
N VAL A 221 -12.10 15.54 0.77
CA VAL A 221 -12.63 16.64 1.60
C VAL A 221 -11.48 17.49 2.15
N SER A 222 -10.41 16.86 2.66
CA SER A 222 -9.26 17.58 3.20
C SER A 222 -8.64 18.51 2.16
N TYR A 223 -8.43 18.04 0.93
CA TYR A 223 -7.77 18.84 -0.09
C TYR A 223 -8.67 19.92 -0.67
N ILE A 224 -9.97 19.68 -0.79
CA ILE A 224 -10.95 20.73 -1.14
C ILE A 224 -10.88 21.86 -0.09
N LEU A 225 -10.94 21.52 1.21
CA LEU A 225 -10.90 22.50 2.28
C LEU A 225 -9.57 23.26 2.33
N ILE A 226 -8.44 22.57 2.13
CA ILE A 226 -7.13 23.23 2.04
C ILE A 226 -7.09 24.16 0.83
N PHE A 227 -7.54 23.73 -0.34
CA PHE A 227 -7.57 24.56 -1.54
C PHE A 227 -8.40 25.82 -1.33
N LEU A 228 -9.61 25.70 -0.80
CA LEU A 228 -10.47 26.84 -0.46
C LEU A 228 -9.79 27.80 0.52
N LYS A 229 -9.20 27.27 1.61
CA LYS A 229 -8.50 28.09 2.60
C LYS A 229 -7.30 28.81 1.98
N LEU A 230 -6.52 28.11 1.15
CA LEU A 230 -5.38 28.68 0.47
C LEU A 230 -5.81 29.80 -0.48
N ARG A 231 -6.92 29.66 -1.22
CA ARG A 231 -7.48 30.71 -2.09
C ARG A 231 -7.83 31.97 -1.29
N VAL A 232 -8.52 31.83 -0.16
CA VAL A 232 -8.86 32.95 0.73
C VAL A 232 -7.60 33.62 1.30
N MET A 233 -6.62 32.84 1.75
CA MET A 233 -5.32 33.37 2.23
C MET A 233 -4.48 34.02 1.12
N THR A 234 -4.79 33.79 -0.16
CA THR A 234 -4.01 34.30 -1.31
C THR A 234 -4.12 35.82 -1.44
N PHE A 235 -5.10 36.47 -0.80
CA PHE A 235 -5.25 37.92 -0.85
C PHE A 235 -4.14 38.68 -0.13
N HIS A 236 -3.34 38.04 0.75
CA HIS A 236 -2.40 38.78 1.60
C HIS A 236 -0.88 38.49 1.47
N HIS A 237 -0.40 37.31 1.05
CA HIS A 237 1.02 37.10 0.67
C HIS A 237 1.34 35.66 0.22
N GLN A 238 2.28 35.48 -0.71
CA GLN A 238 2.81 34.17 -1.12
C GLN A 238 4.11 33.86 -0.36
N THR A 239 4.04 32.97 0.63
CA THR A 239 5.22 32.58 1.43
C THR A 239 5.84 31.26 0.95
N ALA A 240 7.15 31.07 1.17
CA ALA A 240 7.83 29.80 0.89
C ALA A 240 7.21 28.60 1.64
N ALA A 241 6.61 28.84 2.81
CA ALA A 241 5.87 27.83 3.57
C ALA A 241 4.61 27.36 2.83
N LYS A 242 3.89 28.25 2.15
CA LYS A 242 2.71 27.93 1.32
C LYS A 242 3.08 27.02 0.15
N SER A 243 4.11 27.38 -0.62
CA SER A 243 4.59 26.58 -1.76
C SER A 243 5.03 25.17 -1.32
N LYS A 244 5.73 25.08 -0.18
CA LYS A 244 6.11 23.80 0.43
C LYS A 244 4.90 22.93 0.78
N ALA A 245 3.87 23.52 1.40
CA ALA A 245 2.64 22.79 1.77
C ALA A 245 1.86 22.29 0.54
N VAL A 246 1.70 23.14 -0.49
CA VAL A 246 1.01 22.75 -1.75
C VAL A 246 1.72 21.60 -2.43
N ARG A 247 3.05 21.66 -2.57
CA ARG A 247 3.82 20.57 -3.18
C ARG A 247 3.65 19.26 -2.41
N MET A 248 3.64 19.31 -1.09
CA MET A 248 3.42 18.12 -0.26
C MET A 248 2.02 17.54 -0.45
N ILE A 249 0.99 18.38 -0.51
CA ILE A 249 -0.39 17.97 -0.80
C ILE A 249 -0.47 17.26 -2.15
N LEU A 250 0.10 17.86 -3.20
CA LEU A 250 0.12 17.28 -4.53
C LEU A 250 0.80 15.90 -4.55
N LEU A 251 1.94 15.76 -3.86
CA LEU A 251 2.64 14.48 -3.78
C LEU A 251 1.79 13.42 -3.06
N THR A 252 1.16 13.75 -1.95
CA THR A 252 0.29 12.82 -1.22
C THR A 252 -0.91 12.38 -2.07
N VAL A 253 -1.55 13.30 -2.81
CA VAL A 253 -2.64 12.99 -3.76
C VAL A 253 -2.15 12.08 -4.89
N VAL A 254 -1.04 12.43 -5.52
CA VAL A 254 -0.49 11.67 -6.64
C VAL A 254 -0.10 10.26 -6.19
N THR A 255 0.59 10.12 -5.06
CA THR A 255 0.89 8.80 -4.48
C THR A 255 -0.41 8.03 -4.23
N PHE A 256 -1.45 8.67 -3.70
CA PHE A 256 -2.70 7.97 -3.43
C PHE A 256 -3.37 7.44 -4.70
N ILE A 257 -3.49 8.30 -5.71
CA ILE A 257 -4.14 8.00 -7.00
C ILE A 257 -3.34 6.98 -7.80
N VAL A 258 -2.01 7.04 -7.80
CA VAL A 258 -1.17 6.14 -8.59
C VAL A 258 -0.99 4.79 -7.90
N ALA A 259 -0.76 4.78 -6.58
CA ALA A 259 -0.41 3.55 -5.87
C ALA A 259 -1.62 2.75 -5.39
N PHE A 260 -2.71 3.38 -4.91
CA PHE A 260 -3.80 2.65 -4.24
C PHE A 260 -5.09 2.57 -5.05
N VAL A 261 -5.49 3.64 -5.74
CA VAL A 261 -6.76 3.65 -6.49
C VAL A 261 -6.84 2.54 -7.54
N PRO A 262 -5.82 2.27 -8.37
CA PRO A 262 -5.90 1.25 -9.42
C PRO A 262 -6.13 -0.14 -8.84
N TYR A 263 -5.42 -0.48 -7.75
CA TYR A 263 -5.58 -1.76 -7.07
C TYR A 263 -7.00 -1.96 -6.51
N HIS A 264 -7.56 -0.95 -5.84
CA HIS A 264 -8.89 -1.10 -5.25
C HIS A 264 -10.00 -1.08 -6.31
N VAL A 265 -9.87 -0.26 -7.36
CA VAL A 265 -10.80 -0.28 -8.49
C VAL A 265 -10.78 -1.65 -9.16
N HIS A 266 -9.59 -2.17 -9.46
CA HIS A 266 -9.46 -3.49 -10.05
C HIS A 266 -9.97 -4.59 -9.12
N ARG A 267 -9.70 -4.52 -7.81
CA ARG A 267 -10.26 -5.48 -6.84
C ARG A 267 -11.77 -5.55 -6.89
N LEU A 268 -12.44 -4.39 -6.92
CA LEU A 268 -13.90 -4.32 -6.97
C LEU A 268 -14.42 -4.88 -8.30
N LEU A 269 -13.78 -4.55 -9.42
CA LEU A 269 -14.10 -5.11 -10.73
C LEU A 269 -13.89 -6.62 -10.78
N TYR A 270 -12.79 -7.13 -10.22
CA TYR A 270 -12.47 -8.55 -10.13
C TYR A 270 -13.57 -9.32 -9.38
N ILE A 271 -13.99 -8.83 -8.22
CA ILE A 271 -15.07 -9.45 -7.44
C ILE A 271 -16.39 -9.40 -8.21
N GLU A 272 -16.73 -8.26 -8.83
CA GLU A 272 -17.98 -8.09 -9.56
C GLU A 272 -18.08 -9.00 -10.79
N ARG A 273 -16.99 -9.10 -11.57
CA ARG A 273 -16.92 -9.93 -12.77
C ARG A 273 -17.05 -11.41 -12.44
N HIS A 274 -16.38 -11.88 -11.39
CA HIS A 274 -16.51 -13.27 -10.94
C HIS A 274 -17.91 -13.55 -10.38
N ARG A 275 -18.57 -12.55 -9.75
CA ARG A 275 -19.92 -12.70 -9.17
C ARG A 275 -21.02 -12.97 -10.19
N HIS A 276 -20.95 -12.37 -11.38
CA HIS A 276 -22.10 -12.27 -12.29
C HIS A 276 -21.92 -12.98 -13.64
N SER A 277 -20.79 -13.61 -13.93
CA SER A 277 -20.54 -14.15 -15.27
C SER A 277 -19.68 -15.41 -15.28
N LYS A 278 -19.98 -16.32 -16.22
CA LYS A 278 -18.98 -17.25 -16.74
C LYS A 278 -17.97 -16.40 -17.52
N LEU A 279 -16.74 -16.31 -17.01
CA LEU A 279 -15.68 -15.54 -17.65
C LEU A 279 -15.09 -16.35 -18.79
N SER A 280 -14.77 -15.70 -19.91
CA SER A 280 -13.95 -16.33 -20.94
C SER A 280 -12.49 -16.42 -20.51
N ASP A 281 -11.72 -17.31 -21.15
CA ASP A 281 -10.28 -17.45 -20.88
C ASP A 281 -9.51 -16.15 -21.06
N SER A 282 -9.88 -15.36 -22.07
CA SER A 282 -9.33 -14.04 -22.32
C SER A 282 -9.60 -13.07 -21.18
N GLU A 283 -10.82 -13.05 -20.63
CA GLU A 283 -11.19 -12.20 -19.50
C GLU A 283 -10.45 -12.60 -18.22
N ILE A 284 -10.33 -13.90 -17.95
CA ILE A 284 -9.53 -14.42 -16.83
C ILE A 284 -8.09 -13.91 -16.95
N ARG A 285 -7.49 -14.02 -18.15
CA ARG A 285 -6.13 -13.54 -18.41
C ARG A 285 -6.00 -12.03 -18.20
N TYR A 286 -6.95 -11.23 -18.67
CA TYR A 286 -6.94 -9.77 -18.46
C TYR A 286 -7.06 -9.40 -16.98
N LEU A 287 -7.95 -10.04 -16.24
CA LEU A 287 -8.12 -9.82 -14.81
C LEU A 287 -6.85 -10.19 -14.02
N ALA A 288 -6.20 -11.29 -14.40
CA ALA A 288 -4.95 -11.74 -13.81
C ALA A 288 -3.77 -10.77 -14.07
N ILE A 289 -3.59 -10.32 -15.32
CA ILE A 289 -2.58 -9.30 -15.66
C ILE A 289 -2.87 -7.98 -14.95
N GLY A 290 -4.15 -7.57 -14.93
CA GLY A 290 -4.59 -6.39 -14.20
C GLY A 290 -4.17 -6.48 -12.72
N ASN A 291 -4.35 -7.64 -12.09
CA ASN A 291 -4.05 -7.81 -10.67
C ASN A 291 -2.55 -7.70 -10.40
N ARG A 292 -1.73 -8.28 -11.28
CA ARG A 292 -0.28 -8.13 -11.26
C ARG A 292 0.15 -6.68 -11.39
N LEU A 293 -0.37 -5.99 -12.39
CA LEU A 293 -0.04 -4.61 -12.67
C LEU A 293 -0.43 -3.70 -11.52
N THR A 294 -1.66 -3.78 -11.04
CA THR A 294 -2.13 -2.91 -9.97
C THR A 294 -1.46 -3.22 -8.64
N SER A 295 -1.14 -4.50 -8.37
CA SER A 295 -0.33 -4.88 -7.19
C SER A 295 1.13 -4.40 -7.30
N ALA A 296 1.69 -4.31 -8.51
CA ALA A 296 3.00 -3.71 -8.70
C ALA A 296 2.96 -2.18 -8.51
N LEU A 297 1.88 -1.51 -8.92
CA LEU A 297 1.69 -0.07 -8.70
C LEU A 297 1.65 0.30 -7.22
N THR A 298 1.09 -0.54 -6.34
CA THR A 298 1.07 -0.26 -4.90
C THR A 298 2.50 -0.19 -4.34
N CYS A 299 3.42 -0.97 -4.89
CA CYS A 299 4.83 -0.98 -4.46
C CYS A 299 5.55 0.35 -4.78
N LEU A 300 5.01 1.17 -5.69
CA LEU A 300 5.54 2.50 -5.98
C LEU A 300 5.36 3.46 -4.79
N SER A 301 4.45 3.20 -3.85
CA SER A 301 4.31 4.03 -2.64
C SER A 301 5.64 4.09 -1.88
N GLY A 302 6.33 2.96 -1.73
CA GLY A 302 7.63 2.88 -1.05
C GLY A 302 8.74 3.73 -1.67
N ILE A 303 8.65 4.05 -2.98
CA ILE A 303 9.56 4.97 -3.68
C ILE A 303 9.11 6.43 -3.52
N MET A 304 7.80 6.66 -3.55
CA MET A 304 7.20 8.00 -3.50
C MET A 304 7.23 8.61 -2.09
N ASP A 305 7.21 7.79 -1.05
CA ASP A 305 7.24 8.21 0.35
C ASP A 305 8.54 8.96 0.72
N PRO A 306 9.74 8.53 0.27
CA PRO A 306 10.98 9.33 0.30
C PRO A 306 10.89 10.73 -0.30
N ILE A 307 10.16 10.90 -1.39
CA ILE A 307 9.93 12.22 -1.99
C ILE A 307 9.10 13.08 -1.03
N MET A 308 8.08 12.49 -0.40
CA MET A 308 7.34 13.17 0.66
C MET A 308 8.25 13.51 1.85
N TYR A 309 9.12 12.61 2.31
CA TYR A 309 10.08 12.87 3.40
C TYR A 309 10.99 14.06 3.11
N PHE A 310 11.50 14.18 1.89
CA PHE A 310 12.32 15.31 1.45
C PHE A 310 11.63 16.66 1.64
N PHE A 311 10.31 16.72 1.46
CA PHE A 311 9.56 17.95 1.68
C PHE A 311 9.03 18.09 3.11
N LEU A 312 8.69 16.99 3.79
CA LEU A 312 8.14 16.99 5.14
C LEU A 312 9.20 17.23 6.22
N ALA A 313 10.42 16.74 6.02
CA ALA A 313 11.47 16.70 7.03
C ALA A 313 12.73 17.43 6.55
N SER A 314 12.97 18.62 7.11
CA SER A 314 14.17 19.42 6.80
C SER A 314 15.47 18.66 7.06
N ASN A 315 15.50 17.84 8.11
CA ASN A 315 16.67 17.05 8.48
C ASN A 315 16.91 15.93 7.46
N TYR A 316 15.86 15.24 7.02
CA TYR A 316 15.97 14.22 5.98
C TYR A 316 16.53 14.82 4.68
N LYS A 317 15.97 15.96 4.25
CA LYS A 317 16.48 16.70 3.10
C LYS A 317 17.96 17.08 3.25
N LYS A 318 18.36 17.61 4.42
CA LYS A 318 19.75 18.04 4.67
C LYS A 318 20.72 16.86 4.54
N ILE A 319 20.42 15.75 5.21
CA ILE A 319 21.28 14.56 5.22
C ILE A 319 21.33 13.91 3.83
N LEU A 320 20.19 13.79 3.15
CA LEU A 320 20.17 13.24 1.78
C LEU A 320 21.02 14.10 0.82
N LEU A 321 20.93 15.43 0.90
CA LEU A 321 21.75 16.31 0.07
C LEU A 321 23.24 16.20 0.41
N GLN A 322 23.61 16.03 1.68
CA GLN A 322 25.00 15.78 2.10
C GLN A 322 25.52 14.46 1.53
N LEU A 323 24.74 13.38 1.60
CA LEU A 323 25.09 12.08 1.01
C LEU A 323 25.22 12.14 -0.51
N CYS A 324 24.43 12.97 -1.19
CA CYS A 324 24.54 13.22 -2.63
C CYS A 324 25.65 14.22 -3.01
N GLY A 325 26.56 14.58 -2.09
CA GLY A 325 27.67 15.51 -2.35
C GLY A 325 27.24 16.98 -2.55
N ARG A 326 25.96 17.30 -2.35
CA ARG A 326 25.43 18.67 -2.43
C ARG A 326 25.38 19.28 -1.03
N ALA A 327 26.55 19.59 -0.47
CA ALA A 327 26.62 20.37 0.76
C ALA A 327 25.91 21.72 0.56
N THR A 328 24.83 21.97 1.30
CA THR A 328 24.22 23.30 1.34
C THR A 328 25.20 24.26 2.01
N ASN A 329 25.66 25.28 1.28
CA ASN A 329 26.62 26.33 1.68
C ASN A 329 26.32 27.09 3.00
N LYS A 330 25.27 26.73 3.76
CA LYS A 330 24.93 27.37 5.04
C LYS A 330 25.69 26.81 6.25
N ASP A 331 26.30 25.63 6.18
CA ASP A 331 27.03 25.07 7.33
C ASP A 331 28.50 25.52 7.41
N ARG A 332 29.05 26.17 6.36
CA ARG A 332 30.46 26.59 6.33
C ARG A 332 30.74 27.93 7.03
N GLN A 333 29.70 28.67 7.44
CA GLN A 333 29.84 29.97 8.11
C GLN A 333 29.75 29.89 9.65
N GLN A 334 29.43 28.72 10.22
CA GLN A 334 29.39 28.52 11.67
C GLN A 334 30.64 27.83 12.25
N SER A 335 31.59 27.42 11.41
CA SER A 335 32.87 26.82 11.83
C SER A 335 34.05 27.79 11.73
N THR A 336 33.81 29.07 11.46
CA THR A 336 34.85 30.12 11.34
C THR A 336 34.49 31.41 12.09
N SER A 337 33.76 31.31 13.21
CA SER A 337 33.61 32.43 14.15
C SER A 337 33.72 31.95 15.58
#